data_AF-A0A935YJF2-F1
#
_entry.id   AF-A0A935YJF2-F1
#
_cell.length_a   1.000
_cell.length_b   1.000
_cell.length_c   1.000
_cell.angle_alpha   90.00
_cell.angle_beta   90.00
_cell.angle_gamma   90.00
#
_symmetry.space_group_name_H-M   'P 1'
#
loop_
_entity.id
_entity.type
_entity.pdbx_description
1 polymer ?
#
loop_
_entity_poly.entity_id
_entity_poly.type
_entity_poly.pdbx_seq_one_letter_code
_entity_poly.pdbx_strand_id
1 'polypeptide(L)' 'MGYDVNKARAVHFTRMQQALEEGLKAIEVARSPREADAARQRAQRRMEELNRKWAETFGDEGEQGDA' A
#
# COMPACT_ATOMS: atom_id res chain seq x y z
N MET A 1 5.33 -23.53 -9.19
CA MET A 1 4.66 -22.25 -9.54
C MET A 1 4.88 -21.18 -8.45
N GLY A 2 6.06 -21.10 -7.81
CA GLY A 2 6.31 -20.17 -6.68
C GLY A 2 7.17 -18.93 -7.01
N TYR A 3 7.75 -18.86 -8.22
CA TYR A 3 8.58 -17.72 -8.64
C TYR A 3 7.74 -16.46 -8.95
N ASP A 4 6.48 -16.63 -9.35
CA ASP A 4 5.60 -15.52 -9.74
C ASP A 4 5.10 -14.73 -8.52
N VAL A 5 4.67 -15.43 -7.45
CA VAL A 5 4.17 -14.81 -6.21
C VAL A 5 5.26 -13.98 -5.52
N ASN A 6 6.51 -14.44 -5.48
CA ASN A 6 7.62 -13.67 -4.89
C ASN A 6 7.91 -12.40 -5.68
N LYS A 7 7.88 -12.47 -7.01
CA LYS A 7 8.03 -11.29 -7.88
C LYS A 7 6.85 -10.33 -7.72
N ALA A 8 5.63 -10.84 -7.69
CA ALA A 8 4.43 -10.05 -7.45
C ALA A 8 4.48 -9.35 -6.08
N ARG A 9 4.99 -10.05 -5.05
CA ARG A 9 5.16 -9.51 -3.69
C ARG A 9 6.15 -8.36 -3.66
N ALA A 10 7.29 -8.50 -4.35
CA ALA A 10 8.24 -7.41 -4.49
C ALA A 10 7.59 -6.18 -5.16
N VAL A 11 6.85 -6.39 -6.25
CA VAL A 11 6.11 -5.30 -6.93
C VAL A 11 5.07 -4.65 -6.01
N HIS A 12 4.35 -5.45 -5.22
CA HIS A 12 3.39 -4.93 -4.24
C HIS A 12 4.06 -4.04 -3.21
N PHE A 13 5.14 -4.50 -2.58
CA PHE A 13 5.87 -3.70 -1.60
C PHE A 13 6.49 -2.44 -2.20
N THR A 14 7.01 -2.50 -3.43
CA THR A 14 7.48 -1.30 -4.13
C THR A 14 6.36 -0.28 -4.32
N ARG A 15 5.16 -0.70 -4.73
CA ARG A 15 4.00 0.19 -4.89
C ARG A 15 3.54 0.78 -3.55
N MET A 16 3.60 -0.01 -2.48
CA MET A 16 3.28 0.46 -1.12
C MET A 16 4.28 1.52 -0.64
N GLN A 17 5.58 1.28 -0.86
CA GLN A 17 6.63 2.24 -0.52
C GLN A 17 6.45 3.55 -1.30
N GLN A 18 6.17 3.49 -2.60
CA GLN A 18 5.90 4.67 -3.43
C GLN A 18 4.70 5.47 -2.92
N ALA A 19 3.58 4.81 -2.60
CA ALA A 19 2.40 5.46 -2.05
C ALA A 19 2.69 6.18 -0.72
N LEU A 20 3.53 5.58 0.13
CA LEU A 20 3.98 6.18 1.37
C LEU A 20 4.88 7.40 1.13
N GLU A 21 5.88 7.27 0.26
CA GLU A 21 6.80 8.37 -0.08
C GLU A 21 6.06 9.57 -0.69
N GLU A 22 5.11 9.33 -1.59
CA GLU A 22 4.25 10.37 -2.15
C GLU A 22 3.40 11.05 -1.08
N GLY A 23 2.85 10.26 -0.15
CA GLY A 23 2.11 10.77 1.01
C GLY A 23 2.96 11.68 1.90
N LEU A 24 4.18 11.24 2.22
CA LEU A 24 5.12 11.99 3.04
C LEU A 24 5.55 13.29 2.35
N LYS A 25 5.89 13.25 1.06
CA LYS A 25 6.21 14.45 0.27
C LYS A 25 5.04 15.43 0.24
N ALA A 26 3.81 14.93 0.07
CA ALA A 26 2.61 15.76 0.08
C ALA A 26 2.32 16.39 1.45
N ILE A 27 2.66 15.70 2.54
CA ILE A 27 2.58 16.24 3.90
C ILE A 27 3.67 17.31 4.11
N GLU A 28 4.89 17.08 3.64
CA GLU A 28 6.02 18.01 3.79
C GLU A 28 5.76 19.37 3.13
N VAL A 29 5.10 19.38 1.96
CA VAL A 29 4.78 20.62 1.23
C VAL A 29 3.43 21.24 1.60
N ALA A 30 2.69 20.65 2.54
CA ALA A 30 1.37 21.12 2.93
C ALA A 30 1.46 22.50 3.63
N ARG A 31 0.58 23.43 3.26
CA ARG A 31 0.55 24.80 3.81
C ARG A 31 -0.39 24.96 4.99
N SER A 32 -1.14 23.90 5.33
CA SER A 32 -2.04 23.90 6.48
C SER A 32 -2.19 22.49 7.08
N PRO A 33 -2.59 22.38 8.36
CA PRO A 33 -2.91 21.09 8.98
C PRO A 33 -3.96 20.30 8.18
N ARG A 34 -4.98 20.99 7.64
CA ARG A 34 -6.02 20.37 6.82
C ARG A 34 -5.47 19.76 5.53
N GLU A 35 -4.51 20.41 4.89
CA GLU A 35 -3.84 19.89 3.69
C GLU A 35 -2.97 18.67 4.01
N ALA A 36 -2.26 18.71 5.15
CA ALA A 36 -1.47 17.57 5.63
C ALA A 36 -2.36 16.37 5.96
N ASP A 37 -3.50 16.58 6.62
CA ASP A 37 -4.48 15.54 6.89
C ASP A 37 -5.08 14.96 5.61
N ALA A 38 -5.39 15.81 4.64
CA ALA A 38 -5.86 15.35 3.33
C ALA A 38 -4.79 14.52 2.61
N ALA A 39 -3.50 14.89 2.70
CA ALA A 39 -2.40 14.12 2.15
C ALA A 39 -2.24 12.76 2.84
N ARG A 40 -2.30 12.73 4.17
CA ARG A 40 -2.29 11.48 4.97
C ARG A 40 -3.43 10.55 4.56
N GLN A 41 -4.67 11.06 4.46
CA GLN A 41 -5.83 10.26 4.08
C GLN A 41 -5.72 9.71 2.65
N ARG A 42 -5.16 10.48 1.71
CA ARG A 42 -4.92 9.99 0.34
C ARG A 42 -3.91 8.85 0.33
N ALA A 43 -2.80 8.98 1.04
CA ALA A 43 -1.79 7.93 1.16
C ALA A 43 -2.37 6.66 1.79
N GLN A 44 -3.12 6.80 2.89
CA GLN A 44 -3.79 5.69 3.54
C GLN A 44 -4.75 4.96 2.61
N ARG A 45 -5.67 5.68 1.93
CA ARG A 45 -6.61 5.08 0.97
C ARG A 45 -5.88 4.35 -0.15
N ARG A 46 -4.75 4.89 -0.62
CA ARG A 46 -3.94 4.26 -1.66
C ARG A 46 -3.31 2.94 -1.19
N MET A 47 -2.78 2.92 0.03
CA MET A 47 -2.23 1.70 0.63
C MET A 47 -3.31 0.63 0.86
N GLU A 48 -4.49 1.02 1.35
CA GLU A 48 -5.63 0.11 1.52
C GLU A 48 -6.09 -0.48 0.17
N GLU A 49 -6.13 0.33 -0.89
CA GLU A 49 -6.46 -0.13 -2.24
C GLU A 49 -5.44 -1.16 -2.76
N LEU A 50 -4.14 -0.90 -2.55
CA LEU A 50 -3.09 -1.84 -2.94
C LEU A 50 -3.19 -3.16 -2.17
N ASN A 51 -3.44 -3.10 -0.86
CA ASN A 51 -3.62 -4.29 -0.02
C ASN A 51 -4.86 -5.09 -0.44
N ARG A 52 -5.97 -4.42 -0.74
CA ARG A 52 -7.17 -5.09 -1.25
C ARG A 52 -6.89 -5.77 -2.59
N LYS A 53 -6.23 -5.10 -3.53
CA LYS A 53 -5.84 -5.71 -4.82
C LYS A 53 -4.93 -6.91 -4.65
N TRP A 54 -4.01 -6.85 -3.69
CA TRP A 54 -3.16 -7.98 -3.33
C TRP A 54 -4.00 -9.15 -2.81
N ALA A 55 -4.91 -8.90 -1.87
CA ALA A 55 -5.82 -9.90 -1.34
C ALA A 55 -6.77 -10.47 -2.40
N GLU A 56 -7.29 -9.67 -3.33
CA GLU A 56 -8.11 -10.18 -4.46
C GLU A 56 -7.30 -11.10 -5.39
N THR A 57 -5.99 -10.86 -5.52
CA THR A 57 -5.12 -11.63 -6.44
C THR A 57 -4.52 -12.87 -5.78
N PHE A 58 -4.24 -12.82 -4.48
CA PHE A 58 -3.46 -13.83 -3.74
C PHE A 58 -4.12 -14.29 -2.42
N GLY A 59 -5.29 -13.77 -2.07
CA GLY A 59 -5.90 -13.88 -0.74
C GLY A 59 -6.56 -15.20 -0.39
N ASP A 60 -6.54 -16.21 -1.27
CA ASP A 60 -6.92 -17.58 -0.90
C ASP A 60 -5.76 -18.39 -0.30
N GLU A 61 -4.51 -17.92 -0.36
CA GLU A 61 -3.34 -18.64 0.18
C GLU A 61 -2.87 -18.10 1.56
N GLY A 62 -3.57 -17.11 2.13
CA GLY A 62 -3.08 -16.34 3.30
C GLY A 62 -3.82 -16.55 4.64
N GLU A 63 -4.99 -17.17 4.66
CA GLU A 63 -5.77 -17.41 5.90
C GLU A 63 -5.69 -18.87 6.43
N GLN A 64 -4.83 -19.71 5.85
CA GLN A 64 -4.48 -21.02 6.43
C GLN A 64 -2.98 -21.06 6.78
N GLY A 65 -2.65 -20.52 7.94
CA GLY A 65 -1.31 -20.55 8.51
C GLY A 65 -1.32 -20.19 9.99
N ASP A 66 -1.90 -21.09 10.79
CA ASP A 66 -1.87 -21.26 12.26
C ASP A 66 -2.41 -20.08 13.12
N ALA A 67 -3.49 -20.24 13.89
CA ALA A 67 -3.71 -21.15 15.04
C ALA A 67 -2.86 -20.79 16.28
#